data_AF-A0AAI9ER84-F1
#
_entry.id   AF-A0AAI9ER84-F1
#
_cell.length_a   1.000
_cell.length_b   1.000
_cell.length_c   1.000
_cell.angle_alpha   90.00
_cell.angle_beta   90.00
_cell.angle_gamma   90.00
#
_symmetry.space_group_name_H-M   'P 1'
#
loop_
_entity.id
_entity.type
_entity.pdbx_description
1 polymer ?
#
loop_
_entity_poly.entity_id
_entity_poly.type
_entity_poly.pdbx_seq_one_letter_code
_entity_poly.pdbx_strand_id
1 'polypeptide(L)'
;MKKHLGLTWVAVAVISGLAGYWLGQPASQAAPTTESPANISAENSPKVLYWYDPMSPVQRFDKPGKSPFMDMDLVPRYAGETADDGGVTISARQQQNLGVRTALAEMRPLNYRLNGYGTVTTDERNVQIIAARANGIIEKLYVNASQQPVTKNQPLAQLWVPEWSAAQQEYLAVRALGDTPLTAAARQRLQLQFMPEAVIRSVEKSGQPQTRVTLRSPSDGFVNKLDIRAGSQVTATQSLFELASLDPVWIVVDYPQSQASLLTLGSTITATTASWSGETFHGKVSELLPNIDPATRTLKARIVLENPQHKLKQGMYLSVQSASNDNLEPVLAIPQEALLMTGNRNTVLLAEGDGHFKPVEVSAGSTQDGWVEIKSGLNVGQRVVTSGQFLIDSEASLQSALPQMEATSEATTPATDQATESPADIYSVQGEVKAINGQNITLSHGPIAALKWGAMTMDFQLPKGNLAPEIVVGSQVNFTFTLNEQGAQIRQIQPVKSNSSADIHGGHL
;
A
#
# COMPACT_ATOMS: atom_id res chain seq x y z
N MET A 1 -4.09 -68.00 -39.39
CA MET A 1 -5.27 -68.88 -39.40
C MET A 1 -6.14 -68.51 -38.20
N LYS A 2 -7.41 -68.12 -38.48
CA LYS A 2 -8.67 -68.33 -37.73
C LYS A 2 -8.66 -68.08 -36.20
N LYS A 3 -9.31 -67.01 -35.69
CA LYS A 3 -10.77 -66.75 -35.47
C LYS A 3 -11.24 -67.13 -34.05
N HIS A 4 -12.03 -66.21 -33.45
CA HIS A 4 -12.89 -66.30 -32.27
C HIS A 4 -12.44 -65.56 -31.00
N LEU A 5 -12.37 -64.23 -31.11
CA LEU A 5 -12.41 -63.26 -30.02
C LEU A 5 -13.72 -62.48 -30.20
N GLY A 6 -14.69 -62.67 -29.31
CA GLY A 6 -15.99 -61.97 -29.38
C GLY A 6 -17.19 -62.84 -29.03
N LEU A 7 -17.25 -63.40 -27.83
CA LEU A 7 -18.52 -63.89 -27.26
C LEU A 7 -18.55 -64.03 -25.73
N THR A 8 -17.61 -63.46 -24.98
CA THR A 8 -17.53 -63.62 -23.50
C THR A 8 -17.82 -62.35 -22.70
N TRP A 9 -18.08 -61.22 -23.34
CA TRP A 9 -18.44 -59.96 -22.65
C TRP A 9 -19.94 -59.62 -22.64
N VAL A 10 -20.79 -60.45 -23.26
CA VAL A 10 -22.26 -60.25 -23.27
C VAL A 10 -22.95 -61.03 -22.14
N ALA A 11 -22.31 -62.04 -21.55
CA ALA A 11 -22.91 -62.88 -20.50
C ALA A 11 -22.88 -62.27 -19.08
N VAL A 12 -22.05 -61.25 -18.83
CA VAL A 12 -21.94 -60.59 -17.51
C VAL A 12 -22.85 -59.36 -17.40
N ALA A 13 -23.34 -58.81 -18.52
CA ALA A 13 -24.24 -57.65 -18.54
C ALA A 13 -25.74 -58.02 -18.41
N VAL A 14 -26.10 -59.30 -18.53
CA VAL A 14 -27.51 -59.77 -18.45
C VAL A 14 -27.89 -60.23 -17.04
N ILE A 15 -26.92 -60.54 -16.16
CA ILE A 15 -27.18 -61.01 -14.79
C ILE A 15 -27.33 -59.85 -13.78
N SER A 16 -26.81 -58.65 -14.08
CA SER A 16 -27.01 -57.45 -13.26
C SER A 16 -28.30 -56.67 -13.56
N GLY A 17 -28.97 -56.96 -14.68
CA GLY A 17 -30.25 -56.32 -15.05
C GLY A 17 -31.51 -56.98 -14.48
N LEU A 18 -31.43 -58.21 -13.96
CA LEU A 18 -32.59 -58.96 -13.45
C LEU A 18 -32.78 -58.85 -11.92
N ALA A 19 -31.80 -58.35 -11.17
CA ALA A 19 -31.91 -58.13 -9.72
C ALA A 19 -32.56 -56.78 -9.35
N GLY A 20 -32.61 -55.81 -10.29
CA GLY A 20 -33.16 -54.47 -10.04
C GLY A 20 -34.67 -54.33 -10.27
N TYR A 21 -35.31 -55.29 -10.96
CA TYR A 21 -36.74 -55.21 -11.32
C TYR A 21 -37.67 -55.83 -10.26
N TRP A 22 -37.12 -56.52 -9.25
CA TRP A 22 -37.91 -57.23 -8.23
C TRP A 22 -37.98 -56.51 -6.86
N LEU A 23 -37.34 -55.34 -6.71
CA LEU A 23 -37.36 -54.52 -5.48
C LEU A 23 -38.17 -53.22 -5.59
N GLY A 24 -38.93 -53.03 -6.67
CA GLY A 24 -39.68 -51.80 -6.92
C GLY A 24 -41.05 -52.05 -7.51
N GLN A 25 -41.96 -52.67 -6.75
CA GLN A 25 -43.40 -52.60 -7.03
C GLN A 25 -44.17 -52.07 -5.81
N PRO A 26 -45.16 -51.19 -6.03
CA PRO A 26 -45.89 -50.50 -4.97
C PRO A 26 -46.94 -51.43 -4.35
N ALA A 27 -46.86 -51.63 -3.03
CA ALA A 27 -47.90 -52.32 -2.28
C ALA A 27 -49.11 -51.38 -2.09
N SER A 28 -50.27 -51.79 -2.62
CA SER A 28 -51.58 -51.20 -2.34
C SER A 28 -52.46 -52.21 -1.60
N GLN A 29 -53.12 -51.69 -0.55
CA GLN A 29 -54.34 -52.14 0.13
C GLN A 29 -54.30 -53.32 1.13
N ALA A 30 -54.67 -53.02 2.38
CA ALA A 30 -56.01 -53.34 2.91
C ALA A 30 -56.35 -52.53 4.18
N ALA A 31 -57.59 -52.00 4.24
CA ALA A 31 -58.30 -51.54 5.45
C ALA A 31 -58.78 -52.77 6.28
N PRO A 32 -59.22 -52.70 7.56
CA PRO A 32 -60.12 -51.72 8.23
C PRO A 32 -59.53 -51.21 9.57
N THR A 33 -60.05 -50.23 10.33
CA THR A 33 -61.37 -50.05 10.95
C THR A 33 -61.51 -48.59 11.39
N THR A 34 -62.74 -48.08 11.31
CA THR A 34 -63.23 -46.81 11.85
C THR A 34 -63.06 -46.73 13.38
N GLU A 35 -62.28 -45.76 13.84
CA GLU A 35 -62.43 -45.12 15.15
C GLU A 35 -62.38 -43.59 14.98
N SER A 36 -63.34 -42.91 15.63
CA SER A 36 -63.51 -41.46 15.68
C SER A 36 -62.26 -40.72 16.19
N PRO A 37 -62.05 -39.45 15.81
CA PRO A 37 -60.88 -38.70 16.22
C PRO A 37 -60.93 -38.39 17.72
N ALA A 38 -60.05 -39.05 18.47
CA ALA A 38 -59.67 -38.63 19.80
C ALA A 38 -58.83 -37.36 19.70
N ASN A 39 -59.21 -36.35 20.49
CA ASN A 39 -58.49 -35.10 20.73
C ASN A 39 -56.97 -35.31 20.80
N ILE A 40 -56.24 -34.76 19.83
CA ILE A 40 -54.83 -34.44 20.00
C ILE A 40 -54.80 -33.00 20.49
N SER A 41 -54.60 -32.86 21.79
CA SER A 41 -54.26 -31.62 22.46
C SER A 41 -53.12 -30.94 21.72
N ALA A 42 -53.36 -29.69 21.33
CA ALA A 42 -52.34 -28.78 20.85
C ALA A 42 -51.36 -28.48 22.00
N GLU A 43 -50.13 -28.96 21.89
CA GLU A 43 -49.01 -28.43 22.66
C GLU A 43 -47.78 -28.39 21.76
N ASN A 44 -47.19 -27.19 21.67
CA ASN A 44 -46.07 -26.74 20.83
C ASN A 44 -46.36 -26.28 19.40
N SER A 45 -47.45 -25.55 19.21
CA SER A 45 -47.49 -24.48 18.20
C SER A 45 -46.83 -23.22 18.78
N PRO A 46 -45.85 -22.60 18.09
CA PRO A 46 -45.23 -21.38 18.58
C PRO A 46 -46.30 -20.29 18.73
N LYS A 47 -46.26 -19.58 19.86
CA LYS A 47 -47.30 -18.60 20.22
C LYS A 47 -47.24 -17.44 19.21
N VAL A 48 -48.29 -17.28 18.40
CA VAL A 48 -48.41 -16.14 17.49
C VAL A 48 -48.54 -14.88 18.35
N LEU A 49 -47.60 -13.94 18.20
CA LEU A 49 -47.56 -12.67 18.94
C LEU A 49 -48.57 -11.68 18.36
N TYR A 50 -48.56 -11.53 17.03
CA TYR A 50 -49.53 -10.73 16.29
C TYR A 50 -49.47 -11.09 14.80
N TRP A 51 -50.49 -10.67 14.06
CA TRP A 51 -50.62 -10.79 12.60
C TRP A 51 -50.34 -9.42 11.97
N TYR A 52 -49.67 -9.38 10.82
CA TYR A 52 -49.36 -8.11 10.14
C TYR A 52 -49.56 -8.20 8.63
N ASP A 53 -49.73 -7.04 8.00
CA ASP A 53 -49.79 -6.88 6.55
C ASP A 53 -48.37 -6.72 6.00
N PRO A 54 -47.90 -7.57 5.06
CA PRO A 54 -46.55 -7.49 4.49
C PRO A 54 -46.21 -6.13 3.85
N MET A 55 -47.22 -5.37 3.41
CA MET A 55 -47.04 -4.04 2.80
C MET A 55 -47.16 -2.88 3.81
N SER A 56 -47.68 -3.13 5.00
CA SER A 56 -47.74 -2.16 6.10
C SER A 56 -47.42 -2.84 7.44
N PRO A 57 -46.14 -3.20 7.67
CA PRO A 57 -45.73 -3.99 8.84
C PRO A 57 -45.87 -3.26 10.19
N VAL A 58 -46.20 -1.96 10.17
CA VAL A 58 -46.40 -1.14 11.37
C VAL A 58 -47.70 -1.50 12.10
N GLN A 59 -48.69 -2.07 11.40
CA GLN A 59 -50.03 -2.30 11.96
C GLN A 59 -50.22 -3.75 12.39
N ARG A 60 -50.45 -3.95 13.70
CA ARG A 60 -50.56 -5.25 14.34
C ARG A 60 -52.01 -5.64 14.53
N PHE A 61 -52.34 -6.90 14.24
CA PHE A 61 -53.67 -7.48 14.39
C PHE A 61 -53.62 -8.70 15.32
N ASP A 62 -54.56 -8.80 16.25
CA ASP A 62 -54.57 -9.86 17.25
C ASP A 62 -55.17 -11.18 16.74
N LYS A 63 -55.73 -11.18 15.52
CA LYS A 63 -56.46 -12.33 14.96
C LYS A 63 -56.08 -12.56 13.49
N PRO A 64 -56.08 -13.81 13.02
CA PRO A 64 -56.02 -14.10 11.59
C PRO A 64 -57.21 -13.47 10.88
N GLY A 65 -56.96 -12.89 9.71
CA GLY A 65 -58.00 -12.25 8.91
C GLY A 65 -57.43 -11.55 7.69
N LYS A 66 -58.31 -10.90 6.94
CA LYS A 66 -57.93 -10.04 5.82
C LYS A 66 -57.57 -8.64 6.31
N SER A 67 -56.51 -8.07 5.75
CA SER A 67 -56.09 -6.69 5.97
C SER A 67 -57.23 -5.72 5.66
N PRO A 68 -57.60 -4.80 6.59
CA PRO A 68 -58.62 -3.79 6.36
C PRO A 68 -58.28 -2.81 5.22
N PHE A 69 -57.03 -2.79 4.76
CA PHE A 69 -56.53 -1.83 3.79
C PHE A 69 -56.52 -2.39 2.36
N MET A 70 -56.28 -3.69 2.18
CA MET A 70 -56.12 -4.29 0.84
C MET A 70 -56.68 -5.72 0.68
N ASP A 71 -57.51 -6.21 1.60
CA ASP A 71 -58.26 -7.48 1.46
C ASP A 71 -57.37 -8.74 1.24
N MET A 72 -56.09 -8.65 1.61
CA MET A 72 -55.09 -9.72 1.59
C MET A 72 -54.97 -10.40 2.95
N ASP A 73 -54.61 -11.69 2.97
CA ASP A 73 -54.48 -12.47 4.20
C ASP A 73 -53.29 -11.98 5.04
N LEU A 74 -53.55 -11.70 6.32
CA LEU A 74 -52.52 -11.31 7.29
C LEU A 74 -51.58 -12.49 7.57
N VAL A 75 -50.30 -12.21 7.83
CA VAL A 75 -49.28 -13.22 8.09
C VAL A 75 -48.97 -13.30 9.59
N PRO A 76 -48.88 -14.50 10.21
CA PRO A 76 -48.62 -14.63 11.64
C PRO A 76 -47.14 -14.45 11.96
N ARG A 77 -46.83 -13.65 12.99
CA ARG A 77 -45.49 -13.53 13.56
C ARG A 77 -45.39 -14.33 14.86
N TYR A 78 -44.37 -15.16 15.00
CA TYR A 78 -44.24 -16.13 16.10
C TYR A 78 -43.28 -15.65 17.21
N ALA A 79 -43.59 -15.96 18.47
CA ALA A 79 -42.70 -15.74 19.61
C ALA A 79 -41.48 -16.68 19.52
N GLY A 80 -40.31 -16.11 19.28
CA GLY A 80 -39.04 -16.83 19.10
C GLY A 80 -38.14 -16.28 17.98
N GLU A 81 -38.66 -15.36 17.16
CA GLU A 81 -37.90 -14.73 16.05
C GLU A 81 -37.04 -13.52 16.48
N THR A 82 -36.94 -13.25 17.78
CA THR A 82 -35.95 -12.32 18.34
C THR A 82 -34.80 -13.12 18.90
N ALA A 83 -33.90 -13.57 18.03
CA ALA A 83 -32.53 -13.82 18.45
C ALA A 83 -31.89 -12.45 18.68
N ASP A 84 -31.70 -12.11 19.94
CA ASP A 84 -31.07 -10.88 20.46
C ASP A 84 -29.56 -10.80 20.14
N ASP A 85 -29.14 -11.30 18.97
CA ASP A 85 -27.73 -11.54 18.64
C ASP A 85 -27.26 -10.88 17.33
N GLY A 86 -28.05 -9.96 16.76
CA GLY A 86 -27.61 -9.10 15.66
C GLY A 86 -27.31 -9.79 14.32
N GLY A 87 -27.75 -11.05 14.13
CA GLY A 87 -27.60 -11.81 12.89
C GLY A 87 -28.90 -11.97 12.09
N VAL A 88 -28.78 -12.39 10.83
CA VAL A 88 -29.88 -12.64 9.88
C VAL A 88 -30.00 -14.14 9.56
N THR A 89 -31.22 -14.66 9.52
CA THR A 89 -31.48 -16.06 9.14
C THR A 89 -32.05 -16.13 7.72
N ILE A 90 -31.39 -16.87 6.84
CA ILE A 90 -31.74 -17.01 5.43
C ILE A 90 -32.01 -18.48 5.10
N SER A 91 -33.09 -18.78 4.38
CA SER A 91 -33.44 -20.15 4.03
C SER A 91 -32.40 -20.80 3.10
N ALA A 92 -32.23 -22.13 3.20
CA ALA A 92 -31.29 -22.88 2.36
C ALA A 92 -31.54 -22.70 0.84
N ARG A 93 -32.82 -22.55 0.43
CA ARG A 93 -33.18 -22.28 -0.98
C ARG A 93 -32.72 -20.90 -1.42
N GLN A 94 -32.86 -19.88 -0.58
CA GLN A 94 -32.35 -18.53 -0.87
C GLN A 94 -30.82 -18.52 -0.93
N GLN A 95 -30.13 -19.18 0.00
CA GLN A 95 -28.67 -19.31 -0.02
C GLN A 95 -28.17 -19.97 -1.32
N GLN A 96 -28.83 -21.04 -1.76
CA GLN A 96 -28.49 -21.73 -3.01
C GLN A 96 -28.73 -20.82 -4.24
N ASN A 97 -29.85 -20.10 -4.28
CA ASN A 97 -30.17 -19.17 -5.37
C ASN A 97 -29.21 -17.97 -5.43
N LEU A 98 -28.74 -17.51 -4.26
CA LEU A 98 -27.76 -16.43 -4.13
C LEU A 98 -26.32 -16.90 -4.41
N GLY A 99 -26.09 -18.21 -4.54
CA GLY A 99 -24.77 -18.78 -4.77
C GLY A 99 -23.81 -18.55 -3.60
N VAL A 100 -24.32 -18.55 -2.36
CA VAL A 100 -23.53 -18.26 -1.16
C VAL A 100 -22.39 -19.27 -1.02
N ARG A 101 -21.17 -18.76 -0.88
CA ARG A 101 -19.98 -19.57 -0.63
C ARG A 101 -19.38 -19.18 0.70
N THR A 102 -18.81 -20.16 1.38
CA THR A 102 -18.12 -19.95 2.65
C THR A 102 -16.71 -20.52 2.59
N ALA A 103 -15.82 -19.94 3.36
CA ALA A 103 -14.47 -20.42 3.59
C ALA A 103 -14.18 -20.48 5.09
N LEU A 104 -13.21 -21.30 5.48
CA LEU A 104 -12.77 -21.37 6.87
C LEU A 104 -11.71 -20.30 7.13
N ALA A 105 -11.80 -19.68 8.31
CA ALA A 105 -10.70 -18.91 8.86
C ALA A 105 -9.63 -19.90 9.34
N GLU A 106 -8.47 -19.89 8.70
CA GLU A 106 -7.41 -20.88 8.93
C GLU A 106 -6.09 -20.23 9.31
N MET A 107 -5.29 -20.95 10.09
CA MET A 107 -3.92 -20.55 10.39
C MET A 107 -3.05 -20.87 9.18
N ARG A 108 -2.55 -19.85 8.49
CA ARG A 108 -1.68 -20.01 7.32
C ARG A 108 -0.46 -19.09 7.43
N PRO A 109 0.74 -19.57 7.06
CA PRO A 109 1.88 -18.67 6.85
C PRO A 109 1.58 -17.76 5.65
N LEU A 110 1.43 -16.45 5.88
CA LEU A 110 1.29 -15.45 4.83
C LEU A 110 2.65 -14.84 4.50
N ASN A 111 3.12 -15.09 3.27
CA ASN A 111 4.44 -14.68 2.83
C ASN A 111 4.44 -13.27 2.27
N TYR A 112 4.52 -12.27 3.15
CA TYR A 112 4.59 -10.88 2.75
C TYR A 112 5.88 -10.62 1.98
N ARG A 113 5.74 -10.47 0.66
CA ARG A 113 6.86 -10.20 -0.24
C ARG A 113 6.76 -8.78 -0.76
N LEU A 114 7.92 -8.14 -0.85
CA LEU A 114 8.06 -6.92 -1.62
C LEU A 114 7.88 -7.29 -3.09
N ASN A 115 6.82 -6.78 -3.71
CA ASN A 115 6.64 -6.82 -5.16
C ASN A 115 6.72 -5.39 -5.67
N GLY A 116 7.56 -5.17 -6.68
CA GLY A 116 7.71 -3.83 -7.23
C GLY A 116 8.49 -3.82 -8.52
N TYR A 117 8.82 -2.60 -8.94
CA TYR A 117 9.69 -2.36 -10.08
C TYR A 117 10.93 -1.63 -9.61
N GLY A 118 12.06 -1.96 -10.22
CA GLY A 118 13.32 -1.27 -9.99
C GLY A 118 13.94 -0.83 -11.31
N THR A 119 14.75 0.22 -11.25
CA THR A 119 15.50 0.72 -12.39
C THR A 119 16.98 0.40 -12.21
N VAL A 120 17.65 -0.08 -13.25
CA VAL A 120 19.09 -0.29 -13.25
C VAL A 120 19.81 1.05 -13.24
N THR A 121 20.71 1.23 -12.30
CA THR A 121 21.64 2.36 -12.23
C THR A 121 23.07 1.85 -12.14
N THR A 122 24.02 2.70 -12.50
CA THR A 122 25.44 2.44 -12.22
C THR A 122 25.71 2.44 -10.72
N ASP A 123 26.68 1.64 -10.29
CA ASP A 123 27.21 1.73 -8.94
C ASP A 123 28.08 2.98 -8.83
N GLU A 124 27.55 4.03 -8.18
CA GLU A 124 28.22 5.31 -8.01
C GLU A 124 29.53 5.17 -7.20
N ARG A 125 29.69 4.11 -6.40
CA ARG A 125 30.93 3.85 -5.64
C ARG A 125 32.07 3.41 -6.53
N ASN A 126 31.75 2.84 -7.70
CA ASN A 126 32.71 2.36 -8.68
C ASN A 126 33.00 3.38 -9.79
N VAL A 127 32.47 4.61 -9.67
CA VAL A 127 32.78 5.69 -10.59
C VAL A 127 34.19 6.21 -10.33
N GLN A 128 34.98 6.32 -11.40
CA GLN A 128 36.38 6.72 -11.35
C GLN A 128 36.60 7.96 -12.21
N ILE A 129 37.14 9.01 -11.59
CA ILE A 129 37.46 10.26 -12.27
C ILE A 129 38.93 10.27 -12.66
N ILE A 130 39.20 10.42 -13.95
CA ILE A 130 40.53 10.62 -14.50
C ILE A 130 40.74 12.12 -14.66
N ALA A 131 41.51 12.69 -13.75
CA ALA A 131 41.86 14.11 -13.77
C ALA A 131 43.23 14.38 -14.41
N ALA A 132 43.41 15.59 -14.94
CA ALA A 132 44.71 16.10 -15.34
C ALA A 132 45.62 16.23 -14.13
N ARG A 133 46.87 15.75 -14.24
CA ARG A 133 47.86 15.84 -13.15
C ARG A 133 48.59 17.17 -13.11
N ALA A 134 48.51 17.91 -14.21
CA ALA A 134 49.36 19.05 -14.53
C ALA A 134 48.66 19.89 -15.61
N ASN A 135 49.08 21.14 -15.75
CA ASN A 135 48.57 22.01 -16.80
C ASN A 135 49.11 21.55 -18.16
N GLY A 136 48.25 21.48 -19.17
CA GLY A 136 48.65 20.97 -20.47
C GLY A 136 47.61 21.11 -21.56
N ILE A 137 47.88 20.47 -22.69
CA ILE A 137 46.99 20.45 -23.85
C ILE A 137 46.73 19.01 -24.26
N ILE A 138 45.47 18.68 -24.52
CA ILE A 138 45.08 17.37 -25.05
C ILE A 138 45.50 17.30 -26.52
N GLU A 139 46.61 16.64 -26.83
CA GLU A 139 47.09 16.48 -28.21
C GLU A 139 46.22 15.47 -28.99
N LYS A 140 45.81 14.38 -28.34
CA LYS A 140 45.07 13.30 -28.99
C LYS A 140 44.06 12.67 -28.04
N LEU A 141 42.84 12.44 -28.53
CA LEU A 141 41.84 11.62 -27.88
C LEU A 141 41.75 10.27 -28.60
N TYR A 142 41.98 9.19 -27.86
CA TYR A 142 41.75 7.83 -28.35
C TYR A 142 40.30 7.40 -28.11
N VAL A 143 39.71 7.88 -27.00
CA VAL A 143 38.31 7.71 -26.65
C VAL A 143 37.66 9.08 -26.69
N ASN A 144 36.65 9.26 -27.55
CA ASN A 144 36.15 10.59 -27.94
C ASN A 144 34.62 10.73 -27.86
N ALA A 145 33.92 9.70 -27.39
CA ALA A 145 32.47 9.70 -27.21
C ALA A 145 32.09 9.28 -25.78
N SER A 146 31.02 9.89 -25.26
CA SER A 146 30.33 9.36 -24.07
C SER A 146 29.70 8.01 -24.42
N GLN A 147 29.50 7.17 -23.40
CA GLN A 147 29.02 5.79 -23.51
C GLN A 147 29.94 4.84 -24.31
N GLN A 148 31.13 5.28 -24.70
CA GLN A 148 32.10 4.41 -25.36
C GLN A 148 32.69 3.42 -24.33
N PRO A 149 32.70 2.11 -24.62
CA PRO A 149 33.31 1.12 -23.73
C PRO A 149 34.82 1.25 -23.71
N VAL A 150 35.42 0.98 -22.56
CA VAL A 150 36.87 1.01 -22.32
C VAL A 150 37.30 -0.23 -21.55
N THR A 151 38.49 -0.73 -21.88
CA THR A 151 39.14 -1.83 -21.19
C THR A 151 40.27 -1.33 -20.30
N LYS A 152 40.63 -2.11 -19.28
CA LYS A 152 41.74 -1.81 -18.38
C LYS A 152 43.03 -1.59 -19.17
N ASN A 153 43.76 -0.54 -18.81
CA ASN A 153 44.98 -0.03 -19.45
C ASN A 153 44.82 0.51 -20.89
N GLN A 154 43.60 0.56 -21.44
CA GLN A 154 43.37 1.17 -22.75
C GLN A 154 43.76 2.65 -22.73
N PRO A 155 44.47 3.16 -23.76
CA PRO A 155 44.78 4.59 -23.86
C PRO A 155 43.48 5.39 -24.07
N LEU A 156 43.30 6.43 -23.27
CA LEU A 156 42.14 7.34 -23.30
C LEU A 156 42.48 8.63 -24.03
N ALA A 157 43.57 9.29 -23.61
CA ALA A 157 44.04 10.55 -24.16
C ALA A 157 45.56 10.68 -24.07
N GLN A 158 46.13 11.51 -24.92
CA GLN A 158 47.50 11.97 -24.83
C GLN A 158 47.52 13.45 -24.42
N LEU A 159 48.18 13.73 -23.30
CA LEU A 159 48.34 15.05 -22.73
C LEU A 159 49.79 15.52 -22.93
N TRP A 160 49.96 16.72 -23.47
CA TRP A 160 51.24 17.40 -23.52
C TRP A 160 51.36 18.35 -22.33
N VAL A 161 52.39 18.14 -21.51
CA VAL A 161 52.68 18.84 -20.26
C VAL A 161 54.07 19.48 -20.36
N PRO A 162 54.17 20.70 -20.91
CA PRO A 162 55.46 21.37 -21.08
C PRO A 162 56.12 21.76 -19.75
N GLU A 163 55.33 22.02 -18.70
CA GLU A 163 55.83 22.48 -17.39
C GLU A 163 56.76 21.48 -16.69
N TRP A 164 56.68 20.19 -17.05
CA TRP A 164 57.55 19.15 -16.47
C TRP A 164 58.97 19.12 -17.05
N SER A 165 59.21 19.78 -18.19
CA SER A 165 60.49 19.71 -18.91
C SER A 165 61.68 20.19 -18.07
N ALA A 166 61.55 21.34 -17.40
CA ALA A 166 62.63 21.94 -16.62
C ALA A 166 63.06 21.06 -15.44
N ALA A 167 62.09 20.53 -14.68
CA ALA A 167 62.39 19.66 -13.54
C ALA A 167 63.04 18.34 -13.96
N GLN A 168 62.64 17.79 -15.10
CA GLN A 168 63.26 16.58 -15.65
C GLN A 168 64.69 16.82 -16.14
N GLN A 169 64.97 17.97 -16.76
CA GLN A 169 66.33 18.35 -17.14
C GLN A 169 67.24 18.52 -15.92
N GLU A 170 66.74 19.16 -14.86
CA GLU A 170 67.46 19.29 -13.59
C GLU A 170 67.77 17.92 -12.98
N TYR A 171 66.80 17.01 -12.92
CA TYR A 171 67.01 15.63 -12.46
C TYR A 171 68.07 14.90 -13.27
N LEU A 172 68.03 15.00 -14.61
CA LEU A 172 69.00 14.35 -15.49
C LEU A 172 70.41 14.93 -15.31
N ALA A 173 70.52 16.24 -15.10
CA ALA A 173 71.80 16.91 -14.84
C ALA A 173 72.40 16.46 -13.50
N VAL A 174 71.61 16.41 -12.43
CA VAL A 174 72.06 15.90 -11.11
C VAL A 174 72.47 14.43 -11.19
N ARG A 175 71.69 13.61 -11.91
CA ARG A 175 72.01 12.19 -12.11
C ARG A 175 73.34 12.01 -12.84
N ALA A 176 73.69 12.89 -13.77
CA ALA A 176 74.97 12.84 -14.48
C ALA A 176 76.17 13.15 -13.58
N LEU A 177 75.98 13.83 -12.44
CA LEU A 177 77.04 14.07 -11.44
C LEU A 177 77.38 12.83 -10.61
N GLY A 178 76.52 11.80 -10.59
CA GLY A 178 76.74 10.56 -9.85
C GLY A 178 76.51 10.65 -8.34
N ASP A 179 75.97 11.76 -7.85
CA ASP A 179 75.62 11.94 -6.43
C ASP A 179 74.28 11.26 -6.11
N THR A 180 74.34 10.16 -5.36
CA THR A 180 73.15 9.34 -5.04
C THR A 180 72.13 10.04 -4.14
N PRO A 181 72.48 10.71 -3.02
CA PRO A 181 71.49 11.43 -2.22
C PRO A 181 70.87 12.62 -2.98
N LEU A 182 71.64 13.37 -3.76
CA LEU A 182 71.09 14.45 -4.57
C LEU A 182 70.17 13.93 -5.68
N THR A 183 70.53 12.83 -6.33
CA THR A 183 69.67 12.19 -7.34
C THR A 183 68.36 11.71 -6.72
N ALA A 184 68.40 11.13 -5.52
CA ALA A 184 67.20 10.71 -4.80
C ALA A 184 66.30 11.90 -4.43
N ALA A 185 66.88 13.00 -3.94
CA ALA A 185 66.15 14.23 -3.63
C ALA A 185 65.52 14.86 -4.89
N ALA A 186 66.26 14.94 -5.99
CA ALA A 186 65.75 15.43 -7.27
C ALA A 186 64.62 14.53 -7.82
N ARG A 187 64.75 13.20 -7.66
CA ARG A 187 63.69 12.25 -8.03
C ARG A 187 62.41 12.45 -7.21
N GLN A 188 62.55 12.66 -5.90
CA GLN A 188 61.43 12.95 -5.00
C GLN A 188 60.73 14.26 -5.37
N ARG A 189 61.48 15.27 -5.83
CA ARG A 189 60.91 16.52 -6.34
C ARG A 189 60.02 16.31 -7.58
N LEU A 190 60.39 15.41 -8.50
CA LEU A 190 59.51 15.03 -9.63
C LEU A 190 58.19 14.42 -9.15
N GLN A 191 58.23 13.57 -8.11
CA GLN A 191 57.03 12.97 -7.52
C GLN A 191 56.15 14.03 -6.83
N LEU A 192 56.75 15.01 -6.14
CA LEU A 192 56.04 16.14 -5.52
C LEU A 192 55.38 17.08 -6.54
N GLN A 193 55.80 17.04 -7.81
CA GLN A 193 55.15 17.71 -8.93
C GLN A 193 54.07 16.85 -9.62
N PHE A 194 53.60 15.81 -8.93
CA PHE A 194 52.54 14.89 -9.39
C PHE A 194 52.89 14.14 -10.70
N MET A 195 54.18 14.03 -11.06
CA MET A 195 54.59 13.19 -12.19
C MET A 195 54.33 11.71 -11.88
N PRO A 196 53.62 10.97 -12.76
CA PRO A 196 53.44 9.54 -12.57
C PRO A 196 54.76 8.78 -12.58
N GLU A 197 54.87 7.73 -11.76
CA GLU A 197 56.04 6.86 -11.67
C GLU A 197 56.45 6.26 -13.03
N ALA A 198 55.49 6.01 -13.92
CA ALA A 198 55.76 5.56 -15.28
C ALA A 198 56.53 6.61 -16.12
N VAL A 199 56.28 7.90 -15.89
CA VAL A 199 56.98 9.01 -16.57
C VAL A 199 58.40 9.14 -16.03
N ILE A 200 58.55 9.12 -14.71
CA ILE A 200 59.87 9.21 -14.05
C ILE A 200 60.78 8.08 -14.54
N ARG A 201 60.29 6.83 -14.54
CA ARG A 201 61.05 5.68 -15.09
C ARG A 201 61.36 5.82 -16.58
N SER A 202 60.50 6.48 -17.34
CA SER A 202 60.74 6.74 -18.77
C SER A 202 61.83 7.79 -18.98
N VAL A 203 61.85 8.86 -18.17
CA VAL A 203 62.94 9.85 -18.15
C VAL A 203 64.26 9.18 -17.75
N GLU A 204 64.23 8.33 -16.71
CA GLU A 204 65.39 7.58 -16.23
C GLU A 204 65.97 6.67 -17.33
N LYS A 205 65.13 5.91 -18.01
CA LYS A 205 65.54 4.95 -19.05
C LYS A 205 65.99 5.63 -20.34
N SER A 206 65.29 6.68 -20.77
CA SER A 206 65.59 7.37 -22.03
C SER A 206 66.73 8.38 -21.92
N GLY A 207 67.00 8.89 -20.71
CA GLY A 207 67.93 10.00 -20.50
C GLY A 207 67.46 11.32 -21.13
N GLN A 208 66.17 11.42 -21.47
CA GLN A 208 65.59 12.60 -22.14
C GLN A 208 64.28 13.01 -21.44
N PRO A 209 63.97 14.33 -21.39
CA PRO A 209 62.70 14.80 -20.87
C PRO A 209 61.48 14.22 -21.61
N GLN A 210 60.50 13.74 -20.86
CA GLN A 210 59.22 13.22 -21.31
C GLN A 210 58.11 14.22 -20.99
N THR A 211 57.69 14.98 -22.01
CA THR A 211 56.62 16.00 -21.89
C THR A 211 55.25 15.51 -22.36
N ARG A 212 55.14 14.24 -22.78
CA ARG A 212 53.87 13.64 -23.23
C ARG A 212 53.48 12.48 -22.32
N VAL A 213 52.24 12.47 -21.87
CA VAL A 213 51.66 11.39 -21.08
C VAL A 213 50.43 10.82 -21.74
N THR A 214 50.38 9.49 -21.79
CA THR A 214 49.16 8.79 -22.16
C THR A 214 48.37 8.48 -20.89
N LEU A 215 47.19 9.06 -20.78
CA LEU A 215 46.20 8.70 -19.78
C LEU A 215 45.56 7.38 -20.19
N ARG A 216 45.44 6.44 -19.24
CA ARG A 216 44.95 5.10 -19.47
C ARG A 216 43.81 4.78 -18.53
N SER A 217 42.91 3.89 -18.96
CA SER A 217 41.84 3.40 -18.10
C SER A 217 42.41 2.56 -16.95
N PRO A 218 42.12 2.86 -15.69
CA PRO A 218 42.51 2.02 -14.54
C PRO A 218 41.72 0.70 -14.43
N SER A 219 40.53 0.64 -15.04
CA SER A 219 39.55 -0.45 -14.93
C SER A 219 38.78 -0.66 -16.24
N ASP A 220 38.04 -1.75 -16.33
CA ASP A 220 37.07 -1.98 -17.41
C ASP A 220 35.78 -1.20 -17.13
N GLY A 221 35.10 -0.73 -18.17
CA GLY A 221 33.87 0.04 -18.02
C GLY A 221 33.49 0.82 -19.26
N PHE A 222 32.90 1.99 -19.07
CA PHE A 222 32.53 2.91 -20.14
C PHE A 222 32.70 4.37 -19.70
N VAL A 223 32.77 5.28 -20.66
CA VAL A 223 32.85 6.72 -20.40
C VAL A 223 31.47 7.27 -20.04
N ASN A 224 31.23 7.54 -18.75
CA ASN A 224 30.01 8.19 -18.27
C ASN A 224 29.97 9.67 -18.69
N LYS A 225 31.10 10.37 -18.55
CA LYS A 225 31.21 11.80 -18.88
C LYS A 225 32.54 12.13 -19.57
N LEU A 226 32.48 13.02 -20.57
CA LEU A 226 33.63 13.52 -21.32
C LEU A 226 33.48 15.01 -21.57
N ASP A 227 34.24 15.82 -20.83
CA ASP A 227 34.15 17.30 -20.87
C ASP A 227 35.28 17.94 -21.68
N ILE A 228 36.09 17.15 -22.39
CA ILE A 228 37.26 17.62 -23.17
C ILE A 228 37.23 17.19 -24.63
N ARG A 229 37.94 17.93 -25.48
CA ARG A 229 38.17 17.63 -26.89
C ARG A 229 39.66 17.70 -27.21
N ALA A 230 40.05 17.17 -28.38
CA ALA A 230 41.42 17.34 -28.86
C ALA A 230 41.69 18.83 -29.11
N GLY A 231 42.84 19.31 -28.66
CA GLY A 231 43.21 20.73 -28.63
C GLY A 231 42.76 21.48 -27.37
N SER A 232 41.95 20.89 -26.48
CA SER A 232 41.56 21.53 -25.23
C SER A 232 42.78 21.76 -24.32
N GLN A 233 42.90 22.98 -23.81
CA GLN A 233 43.77 23.27 -22.67
C GLN A 233 43.12 22.75 -21.39
N VAL A 234 43.93 22.13 -20.53
CA VAL A 234 43.47 21.56 -19.26
C VAL A 234 44.31 22.09 -18.12
N THR A 235 43.68 22.26 -16.96
CA THR A 235 44.34 22.68 -15.72
C THR A 235 44.59 21.49 -14.81
N ALA A 236 45.57 21.60 -13.92
CA ALA A 236 45.80 20.59 -12.90
C ALA A 236 44.52 20.33 -12.10
N THR A 237 44.23 19.05 -11.82
CA THR A 237 43.03 18.53 -11.14
C THR A 237 41.71 18.61 -11.91
N GLN A 238 41.70 19.17 -13.12
CA GLN A 238 40.51 19.17 -13.97
C GLN A 238 40.07 17.74 -14.32
N SER A 239 38.79 17.42 -14.12
CA SER A 239 38.19 16.16 -14.57
C SER A 239 38.20 16.07 -16.10
N LEU A 240 38.76 14.97 -16.63
CA LEU A 240 38.87 14.74 -18.08
C LEU A 240 37.91 13.65 -18.53
N PHE A 241 37.90 12.53 -17.80
CA PHE A 241 37.01 11.40 -18.04
C PHE A 241 36.37 10.99 -16.72
N GLU A 242 35.07 10.70 -16.78
CA GLU A 242 34.38 9.96 -15.74
C GLU A 242 34.07 8.57 -16.28
N LEU A 243 34.65 7.55 -15.65
CA LEU A 243 34.49 6.16 -16.03
C LEU A 243 33.56 5.48 -15.05
N ALA A 244 32.64 4.66 -15.56
CA ALA A 244 31.74 3.85 -14.75
C ALA A 244 31.81 2.39 -15.17
N SER A 245 31.58 1.47 -14.23
CA SER A 245 31.46 0.04 -14.49
C SER A 245 29.98 -0.36 -14.59
N LEU A 246 29.70 -1.38 -15.39
CA LEU A 246 28.42 -2.08 -15.43
C LEU A 246 28.48 -3.42 -14.69
N ASP A 247 29.55 -3.71 -13.97
CA ASP A 247 29.66 -4.90 -13.12
C ASP A 247 30.39 -4.55 -11.81
N PRO A 248 29.71 -4.65 -10.64
CA PRO A 248 28.26 -4.90 -10.48
C PRO A 248 27.40 -3.67 -10.86
N VAL A 249 26.11 -3.88 -11.11
CA VAL A 249 25.11 -2.80 -11.23
C VAL A 249 24.29 -2.64 -9.96
N TRP A 250 23.65 -1.50 -9.83
CA TRP A 250 22.60 -1.28 -8.86
C TRP A 250 21.22 -1.42 -9.50
N ILE A 251 20.27 -1.97 -8.73
CA ILE A 251 18.85 -1.81 -8.99
C ILE A 251 18.31 -0.93 -7.87
N VAL A 252 17.72 0.20 -8.25
CA VAL A 252 17.04 1.10 -7.30
C VAL A 252 15.56 0.78 -7.33
N VAL A 253 15.02 0.36 -6.19
CA VAL A 253 13.61 0.00 -6.02
C VAL A 253 12.95 1.05 -5.14
N ASP A 254 11.81 1.55 -5.62
CA ASP A 254 10.90 2.37 -4.86
C ASP A 254 9.89 1.48 -4.15
N TYR A 255 9.80 1.57 -2.83
CA TYR A 255 8.85 0.80 -2.03
C TYR A 255 8.03 1.69 -1.09
N PRO A 256 6.72 1.43 -0.90
CA PRO A 256 5.89 2.22 0.00
C PRO A 256 6.38 2.17 1.45
N GLN A 257 6.19 3.26 2.20
CA GLN A 257 6.52 3.32 3.64
C GLN A 257 5.85 2.20 4.46
N SER A 258 4.66 1.74 4.07
CA SER A 258 3.92 0.66 4.75
C SER A 258 4.62 -0.70 4.65
N GLN A 259 5.53 -0.86 3.69
CA GLN A 259 6.29 -2.09 3.44
C GLN A 259 7.72 -2.00 3.97
N ALA A 260 8.08 -0.94 4.70
CA ALA A 260 9.46 -0.72 5.15
C ALA A 260 9.98 -1.81 6.09
N SER A 261 9.11 -2.47 6.85
CA SER A 261 9.48 -3.59 7.71
C SER A 261 9.78 -4.88 6.96
N LEU A 262 9.36 -5.01 5.68
CA LEU A 262 9.56 -6.21 4.87
C LEU A 262 10.98 -6.29 4.30
N LEU A 263 11.70 -5.17 4.25
CA LEU A 263 13.02 -5.08 3.64
C LEU A 263 14.08 -4.77 4.69
N THR A 264 15.08 -5.64 4.77
CA THR A 264 16.23 -5.45 5.67
C THR A 264 17.52 -5.45 4.87
N LEU A 265 18.58 -4.91 5.47
CA LEU A 265 19.91 -4.97 4.88
C LEU A 265 20.31 -6.44 4.66
N GLY A 266 20.78 -6.78 3.46
CA GLY A 266 21.14 -8.15 3.10
C GLY A 266 19.99 -9.04 2.63
N SER A 267 18.74 -8.56 2.65
CA SER A 267 17.60 -9.28 2.06
C SER A 267 17.90 -9.68 0.61
N THR A 268 17.57 -10.91 0.24
CA THR A 268 17.78 -11.42 -1.13
C THR A 268 16.60 -11.00 -2.00
N ILE A 269 16.91 -10.40 -3.15
CA ILE A 269 15.94 -9.97 -4.15
C ILE A 269 16.18 -10.75 -5.44
N THR A 270 15.09 -11.22 -6.04
CA THR A 270 15.11 -11.75 -7.40
C THR A 270 14.54 -10.71 -8.33
N ALA A 271 15.27 -10.40 -9.40
CA ALA A 271 14.87 -9.46 -10.43
C ALA A 271 14.67 -10.21 -11.76
N THR A 272 13.61 -9.87 -12.48
CA THR A 272 13.30 -10.41 -13.80
C THR A 272 12.99 -9.28 -14.76
N THR A 273 13.15 -9.53 -16.06
CA THR A 273 12.87 -8.53 -17.09
C THR A 273 12.37 -9.21 -18.35
N ALA A 274 11.50 -8.52 -19.08
CA ALA A 274 10.95 -9.00 -20.33
C ALA A 274 12.01 -9.13 -21.44
N SER A 275 13.13 -8.37 -21.33
CA SER A 275 14.22 -8.41 -22.31
C SER A 275 14.97 -9.73 -22.33
N TRP A 276 14.98 -10.48 -21.22
CA TRP A 276 15.58 -11.82 -21.12
C TRP A 276 14.59 -12.75 -20.40
N SER A 277 13.61 -13.24 -21.15
CA SER A 277 12.61 -14.16 -20.62
C SER A 277 13.25 -15.46 -20.12
N GLY A 278 12.91 -15.87 -18.91
CA GLY A 278 13.43 -17.08 -18.27
C GLY A 278 14.75 -16.90 -17.51
N GLU A 279 15.43 -15.75 -17.64
CA GLU A 279 16.58 -15.43 -16.79
C GLU A 279 16.12 -14.72 -15.51
N THR A 280 16.67 -15.16 -14.38
CA THR A 280 16.46 -14.54 -13.07
C THR A 280 17.79 -13.99 -12.61
N PHE A 281 17.78 -12.74 -12.14
CA PHE A 281 18.95 -12.09 -11.59
C PHE A 281 18.81 -12.04 -10.08
N HIS A 282 19.81 -12.51 -9.36
CA HIS A 282 19.80 -12.52 -7.91
C HIS A 282 20.69 -11.43 -7.36
N GLY A 283 20.16 -10.64 -6.43
CA GLY A 283 20.85 -9.54 -5.78
C GLY A 283 20.58 -9.48 -4.30
N LYS A 284 21.37 -8.66 -3.61
CA LYS A 284 21.18 -8.39 -2.19
C LYS A 284 20.97 -6.90 -1.96
N VAL A 285 20.07 -6.58 -1.04
CA VAL A 285 19.89 -5.21 -0.56
C VAL A 285 21.18 -4.76 0.11
N SER A 286 21.89 -3.84 -0.53
CA SER A 286 23.14 -3.28 0.00
C SER A 286 22.91 -2.04 0.84
N GLU A 287 21.83 -1.31 0.57
CA GLU A 287 21.54 -0.04 1.24
C GLU A 287 20.04 0.25 1.21
N LEU A 288 19.53 0.72 2.36
CA LEU A 288 18.19 1.30 2.49
C LEU A 288 18.39 2.80 2.66
N LEU A 289 17.92 3.60 1.69
CA LEU A 289 18.14 5.03 1.73
C LEU A 289 17.27 5.65 2.84
N PRO A 290 17.81 6.59 3.64
CA PRO A 290 17.11 7.13 4.79
C PRO A 290 15.99 8.10 4.42
N ASN A 291 16.00 8.63 3.19
CA ASN A 291 15.09 9.67 2.75
C ASN A 291 13.82 9.07 2.13
N ILE A 292 12.67 9.54 2.58
CA ILE A 292 11.36 9.30 1.95
C ILE A 292 11.13 10.38 0.89
N ASP A 293 10.68 9.98 -0.29
CA ASP A 293 10.17 10.92 -1.28
C ASP A 293 8.77 11.40 -0.84
N PRO A 294 8.58 12.70 -0.52
CA PRO A 294 7.31 13.19 -0.01
C PRO A 294 6.20 13.21 -1.06
N ALA A 295 6.54 13.24 -2.35
CA ALA A 295 5.55 13.28 -3.44
C ALA A 295 4.91 11.91 -3.65
N THR A 296 5.70 10.84 -3.56
CA THR A 296 5.24 9.46 -3.80
C THR A 296 5.06 8.66 -2.50
N ARG A 297 5.54 9.16 -1.37
CA ARG A 297 5.59 8.49 -0.06
C ARG A 297 6.30 7.13 -0.11
N THR A 298 7.35 7.05 -0.93
CA THR A 298 8.18 5.85 -1.08
C THR A 298 9.56 6.05 -0.47
N LEU A 299 10.13 4.94 -0.01
CA LEU A 299 11.53 4.80 0.31
C LEU A 299 12.27 4.18 -0.88
N LYS A 300 13.59 4.37 -0.92
CA LYS A 300 14.47 3.79 -1.94
C LYS A 300 15.37 2.74 -1.34
N ALA A 301 15.52 1.60 -2.00
CA ALA A 301 16.52 0.59 -1.68
C ALA A 301 17.46 0.41 -2.87
N ARG A 302 18.76 0.28 -2.59
CA ARG A 302 19.76 -0.13 -3.57
C ARG A 302 20.06 -1.60 -3.39
N ILE A 303 19.93 -2.34 -4.49
CA ILE A 303 20.23 -3.76 -4.57
C ILE A 303 21.43 -3.92 -5.48
N VAL A 304 22.47 -4.58 -4.98
CA VAL A 304 23.65 -4.90 -5.80
C VAL A 304 23.39 -6.19 -6.56
N LEU A 305 23.65 -6.15 -7.86
CA LEU A 305 23.46 -7.26 -8.78
C LEU A 305 24.73 -7.47 -9.60
N GLU A 306 25.23 -8.70 -9.61
CA GLU A 306 26.34 -9.08 -10.49
C GLU A 306 25.88 -9.06 -11.95
N ASN A 307 26.72 -8.53 -12.83
CA ASN A 307 26.39 -8.40 -14.26
C ASN A 307 27.62 -8.67 -15.14
N PRO A 308 28.28 -9.84 -15.01
CA PRO A 308 29.57 -10.09 -15.68
C PRO A 308 29.49 -10.14 -17.21
N GLN A 309 28.31 -10.43 -17.76
CA GLN A 309 28.07 -10.40 -19.21
C GLN A 309 27.58 -9.02 -19.70
N HIS A 310 27.49 -8.01 -18.83
CA HIS A 310 26.99 -6.67 -19.13
C HIS A 310 25.61 -6.68 -19.84
N LYS A 311 24.75 -7.65 -19.52
CA LYS A 311 23.40 -7.76 -20.09
C LYS A 311 22.55 -6.59 -19.63
N LEU A 312 22.58 -6.31 -18.33
CA LEU A 312 21.83 -5.21 -17.73
C LEU A 312 22.52 -3.88 -18.01
N LYS A 313 21.75 -2.94 -18.57
CA LYS A 313 22.20 -1.60 -18.91
C LYS A 313 21.46 -0.58 -18.06
N GLN A 314 22.13 0.54 -17.80
CA GLN A 314 21.53 1.67 -17.09
C GLN A 314 20.21 2.10 -17.73
N GLY A 315 19.20 2.36 -16.90
CA GLY A 315 17.85 2.76 -17.31
C GLY A 315 16.91 1.61 -17.65
N MET A 316 17.36 0.35 -17.61
CA MET A 316 16.46 -0.79 -17.77
C MET A 316 15.54 -0.93 -16.55
N TYR A 317 14.30 -1.36 -16.81
CA TYR A 317 13.34 -1.70 -15.77
C TYR A 317 13.33 -3.20 -15.50
N LEU A 318 13.29 -3.57 -14.23
CA LEU A 318 13.14 -4.94 -13.76
C LEU A 318 11.95 -5.04 -12.82
N SER A 319 11.25 -6.18 -12.89
CA SER A 319 10.32 -6.59 -11.85
C SER A 319 11.14 -7.19 -10.72
N VAL A 320 10.95 -6.70 -9.49
CA VAL A 320 11.67 -7.16 -8.32
C VAL A 320 10.73 -7.86 -7.36
N GLN A 321 11.20 -8.96 -6.79
CA GLN A 321 10.50 -9.73 -5.78
C GLN A 321 11.46 -10.07 -4.65
N SER A 322 11.09 -9.81 -3.41
CA SER A 322 11.86 -10.32 -2.27
C SER A 322 11.74 -11.83 -2.18
N ALA A 323 12.81 -12.49 -1.75
CA ALA A 323 12.78 -13.92 -1.48
C ALA A 323 11.68 -14.27 -0.47
N SER A 324 11.03 -15.41 -0.70
CA SER A 324 10.13 -16.05 0.25
C SER A 324 10.86 -16.28 1.57
N ASN A 325 10.27 -15.85 2.69
CA ASN A 325 10.66 -16.44 3.97
C ASN A 325 9.85 -17.73 4.15
N ASP A 326 10.52 -18.87 4.20
CA ASP A 326 9.86 -20.18 4.30
C ASP A 326 9.52 -20.54 5.76
N ASN A 327 10.06 -19.79 6.73
CA ASN A 327 9.87 -20.04 8.16
C ASN A 327 9.01 -18.94 8.82
N LEU A 328 7.78 -18.80 8.32
CA LEU A 328 6.83 -17.80 8.81
C LEU A 328 5.89 -18.42 9.84
N GLU A 329 5.66 -17.71 10.94
CA GLU A 329 4.62 -18.09 11.90
C GLU A 329 3.25 -18.01 11.21
N PRO A 330 2.42 -19.05 11.31
CA PRO A 330 1.07 -19.01 10.79
C PRO A 330 0.26 -17.90 11.46
N VAL A 331 -0.45 -17.12 10.66
CA VAL A 331 -1.40 -16.10 11.15
C VAL A 331 -2.83 -16.54 10.82
N LEU A 332 -3.82 -16.07 11.58
CA LEU A 332 -5.22 -16.29 11.24
C LEU A 332 -5.52 -15.52 9.96
N ALA A 333 -5.96 -16.21 8.92
CA ALA A 333 -6.24 -15.60 7.63
C ALA A 333 -7.59 -16.06 7.06
N ILE A 334 -8.20 -15.17 6.30
CA ILE A 334 -9.41 -15.45 5.51
C ILE A 334 -9.18 -15.05 4.05
N PRO A 335 -9.94 -15.59 3.08
CA PRO A 335 -9.91 -15.09 1.71
C PRO A 335 -10.24 -13.60 1.69
N GLN A 336 -9.48 -12.82 0.93
CA GLN A 336 -9.64 -11.37 0.83
C GLN A 336 -11.08 -10.97 0.45
N GLU A 337 -11.74 -11.78 -0.38
CA GLU A 337 -13.12 -11.60 -0.82
C GLU A 337 -14.18 -11.66 0.30
N ALA A 338 -13.86 -12.26 1.45
CA ALA A 338 -14.77 -12.30 2.60
C ALA A 338 -14.80 -10.98 3.40
N LEU A 339 -13.77 -10.13 3.26
CA LEU A 339 -13.65 -8.90 4.03
C LEU A 339 -14.48 -7.78 3.40
N LEU A 340 -15.44 -7.24 4.16
CA LEU A 340 -16.19 -6.05 3.80
C LEU A 340 -15.52 -4.82 4.42
N MET A 341 -15.08 -3.89 3.57
CA MET A 341 -14.45 -2.65 4.02
C MET A 341 -15.42 -1.48 3.81
N THR A 342 -15.99 -0.96 4.91
CA THR A 342 -16.95 0.15 4.88
C THR A 342 -16.38 1.35 5.61
N GLY A 343 -15.81 2.29 4.86
CA GLY A 343 -15.15 3.48 5.40
C GLY A 343 -13.95 3.09 6.29
N ASN A 344 -14.14 3.21 7.62
CA ASN A 344 -13.11 2.92 8.62
C ASN A 344 -13.32 1.59 9.35
N ARG A 345 -14.37 0.83 9.02
CA ARG A 345 -14.69 -0.44 9.66
C ARG A 345 -14.49 -1.60 8.70
N ASN A 346 -13.96 -2.68 9.23
CA ASN A 346 -13.79 -3.94 8.52
C ASN A 346 -14.70 -4.97 9.15
N THR A 347 -15.60 -5.56 8.36
CA THR A 347 -16.60 -6.51 8.82
C THR A 347 -16.53 -7.79 8.01
N VAL A 348 -16.90 -8.90 8.62
CA VAL A 348 -17.05 -10.22 7.97
C VAL A 348 -18.38 -10.81 8.39
N LEU A 349 -19.00 -11.57 7.50
CA LEU A 349 -20.20 -12.34 7.83
C LEU A 349 -19.80 -13.75 8.23
N LEU A 350 -20.03 -14.10 9.49
CA LEU A 350 -19.88 -15.45 10.02
C LEU A 350 -21.09 -16.29 9.61
N ALA A 351 -20.84 -17.51 9.14
CA ALA A 351 -21.86 -18.52 8.91
C ALA A 351 -21.85 -19.52 10.08
N GLU A 352 -22.77 -19.35 11.03
CA GLU A 352 -22.80 -20.15 12.28
C GLU A 352 -23.48 -21.52 12.12
N GLY A 353 -24.11 -21.76 10.96
CA GLY A 353 -24.88 -22.96 10.68
C GLY A 353 -26.37 -22.63 10.53
N ASP A 354 -27.14 -23.60 10.04
CA ASP A 354 -28.61 -23.50 9.90
C ASP A 354 -29.14 -22.29 9.12
N GLY A 355 -28.27 -21.67 8.31
CA GLY A 355 -28.57 -20.46 7.56
C GLY A 355 -28.56 -19.16 8.34
N HIS A 356 -27.97 -19.16 9.55
CA HIS A 356 -27.74 -17.96 10.33
C HIS A 356 -26.41 -17.29 9.96
N PHE A 357 -26.48 -15.98 9.71
CA PHE A 357 -25.35 -15.15 9.33
C PHE A 357 -25.20 -13.95 10.26
N LYS A 358 -24.02 -13.77 10.82
CA LYS A 358 -23.76 -12.71 11.80
C LYS A 358 -22.64 -11.76 11.34
N PRO A 359 -22.89 -10.45 11.25
CA PRO A 359 -21.83 -9.48 10.97
C PRO A 359 -20.93 -9.31 12.20
N VAL A 360 -19.63 -9.48 12.00
CA VAL A 360 -18.61 -9.29 13.05
C VAL A 360 -17.52 -8.36 12.56
N GLU A 361 -17.24 -7.34 13.37
CA GLU A 361 -16.15 -6.40 13.14
C GLU A 361 -14.80 -7.07 13.43
N VAL A 362 -13.84 -6.87 12.53
CA VAL A 362 -12.51 -7.47 12.61
C VAL A 362 -11.43 -6.42 12.46
N SER A 363 -10.28 -6.67 13.09
CA SER A 363 -9.06 -5.93 12.78
C SER A 363 -8.28 -6.66 11.71
N ALA A 364 -8.38 -6.17 10.47
CA ALA A 364 -7.62 -6.71 9.35
C ALA A 364 -6.16 -6.24 9.39
N GLY A 365 -5.25 -7.16 9.08
CA GLY A 365 -3.82 -6.94 8.92
C GLY A 365 -3.42 -6.82 7.45
N SER A 366 -2.26 -7.38 7.12
CA SER A 366 -1.72 -7.30 5.76
C SER A 366 -2.37 -8.33 4.84
N THR A 367 -2.54 -7.96 3.57
CA THR A 367 -3.10 -8.82 2.51
C THR A 367 -1.99 -9.36 1.62
N GLN A 368 -2.01 -10.65 1.33
CA GLN A 368 -1.03 -11.33 0.48
C GLN A 368 -1.65 -12.54 -0.22
N ASP A 369 -1.34 -12.73 -1.51
CA ASP A 369 -1.73 -13.90 -2.31
C ASP A 369 -3.24 -14.23 -2.26
N GLY A 370 -4.10 -13.19 -2.18
CA GLY A 370 -5.57 -13.34 -2.12
C GLY A 370 -6.12 -13.66 -0.72
N TRP A 371 -5.28 -13.60 0.31
CA TRP A 371 -5.65 -13.80 1.71
C TRP A 371 -5.39 -12.54 2.52
N VAL A 372 -6.19 -12.31 3.55
CA VAL A 372 -6.01 -11.21 4.51
C VAL A 372 -5.82 -11.75 5.92
N GLU A 373 -4.80 -11.23 6.60
CA GLU A 373 -4.56 -11.49 8.01
C GLU A 373 -5.66 -10.89 8.89
N ILE A 374 -6.06 -11.60 9.94
CA ILE A 374 -7.02 -11.14 10.94
C ILE A 374 -6.32 -11.10 12.29
N LYS A 375 -6.15 -9.89 12.82
CA LYS A 375 -5.49 -9.64 14.12
C LYS A 375 -6.44 -9.85 15.30
N SER A 376 -7.74 -9.58 15.11
CA SER A 376 -8.78 -9.79 16.11
C SER A 376 -10.17 -9.85 15.48
N GLY A 377 -11.13 -10.42 16.21
CA GLY A 377 -12.55 -10.50 15.86
C GLY A 377 -13.00 -11.86 15.30
N LEU A 378 -12.07 -12.74 14.91
CA LEU A 378 -12.36 -14.11 14.48
C LEU A 378 -11.52 -15.13 15.25
N ASN A 379 -12.02 -16.36 15.27
CA ASN A 379 -11.35 -17.55 15.78
C ASN A 379 -11.06 -18.54 14.64
N VAL A 380 -10.03 -19.36 14.84
CA VAL A 380 -9.67 -20.45 13.91
C VAL A 380 -10.86 -21.40 13.73
N GLY A 381 -11.13 -21.79 12.48
CA GLY A 381 -12.19 -22.74 12.13
C GLY A 381 -13.57 -22.13 11.95
N GLN A 382 -13.75 -20.84 12.24
CA GLN A 382 -15.00 -20.15 11.94
C GLN A 382 -15.22 -20.03 10.42
N ARG A 383 -16.46 -20.20 9.97
CA ARG A 383 -16.83 -20.06 8.56
C ARG A 383 -17.20 -18.62 8.25
N VAL A 384 -16.57 -18.05 7.24
CA VAL A 384 -16.87 -16.70 6.74
C VAL A 384 -17.46 -16.78 5.34
N VAL A 385 -18.39 -15.90 5.02
CA VAL A 385 -19.00 -15.80 3.69
C VAL A 385 -18.03 -15.15 2.71
N THR A 386 -17.75 -15.81 1.59
CA THR A 386 -16.89 -15.31 0.51
C THR A 386 -17.65 -14.90 -0.75
N SER A 387 -18.91 -15.33 -0.88
CA SER A 387 -19.79 -14.94 -1.99
C SER A 387 -21.21 -14.70 -1.50
N GLY A 388 -21.86 -13.66 -2.05
CA GLY A 388 -23.19 -13.22 -1.62
C GLY A 388 -23.19 -12.31 -0.40
N GLN A 389 -22.02 -11.93 0.14
CA GLN A 389 -21.90 -11.16 1.37
C GLN A 389 -22.66 -9.83 1.34
N PHE A 390 -22.64 -9.09 0.22
CA PHE A 390 -23.31 -7.80 0.13
C PHE A 390 -24.84 -7.90 0.26
N LEU A 391 -25.45 -8.94 -0.32
CA LEU A 391 -26.89 -9.13 -0.28
C LEU A 391 -27.35 -9.56 1.12
N ILE A 392 -26.58 -10.41 1.78
CA ILE A 392 -26.83 -10.84 3.16
C ILE A 392 -26.65 -9.66 4.13
N ASP A 393 -25.60 -8.86 3.96
CA ASP A 393 -25.32 -7.67 4.76
C ASP A 393 -26.42 -6.60 4.59
N SER A 394 -26.92 -6.41 3.36
CA SER A 394 -28.04 -5.51 3.08
C SER A 394 -29.32 -5.96 3.80
N GLU A 395 -29.63 -7.26 3.78
CA GLU A 395 -30.78 -7.82 4.51
C GLU A 395 -30.61 -7.67 6.03
N ALA A 396 -29.42 -7.97 6.56
CA ALA A 396 -29.12 -7.79 7.99
C ALA A 396 -29.22 -6.32 8.43
N SER A 397 -28.76 -5.37 7.61
CA SER A 397 -28.88 -3.94 7.88
C SER A 397 -30.33 -3.47 7.84
N LEU A 398 -31.15 -3.99 6.92
CA LEU A 398 -32.57 -3.67 6.85
C LEU A 398 -33.32 -4.22 8.07
N GLN A 399 -33.06 -5.48 8.43
CA GLN A 399 -33.68 -6.14 9.57
C GLN A 399 -33.27 -5.53 10.92
N SER A 400 -32.05 -5.00 11.05
CA SER A 400 -31.58 -4.31 12.26
C SER A 400 -32.01 -2.84 12.36
N ALA A 401 -32.32 -2.18 11.24
CA ALA A 401 -32.88 -0.82 11.24
C ALA A 401 -34.36 -0.76 11.67
N LEU A 402 -35.12 -1.85 11.47
CA LEU A 402 -36.52 -1.97 11.86
C LEU A 402 -36.78 -1.95 13.40
N PRO A 403 -36.04 -2.70 14.25
CA PRO A 403 -36.25 -2.71 15.70
C PRO A 403 -35.84 -1.41 16.42
N GLN A 404 -34.93 -0.59 15.87
CA GLN A 404 -34.60 0.72 16.46
C GLN A 404 -35.74 1.74 16.36
N MET A 405 -36.65 1.58 15.39
CA MET A 405 -37.83 2.45 15.28
C MET A 405 -38.93 2.09 16.29
N GLU A 406 -39.00 0.82 16.74
CA GLU A 406 -40.02 0.36 17.71
C GLU A 406 -39.65 0.69 19.16
N ALA A 407 -38.36 0.77 19.51
CA ALA A 407 -37.91 1.12 20.87
C ALA A 407 -38.15 2.60 21.26
N THR A 408 -38.59 3.45 20.34
CA THR A 408 -38.85 4.87 20.60
C THR A 408 -40.33 5.18 20.88
N SER A 409 -41.23 4.18 20.85
CA SER A 409 -42.70 4.41 21.01
C SER A 409 -43.35 3.89 22.29
N GLU A 410 -42.62 3.29 23.23
CA GLU A 410 -43.16 2.88 24.54
C GLU A 410 -42.34 3.42 25.72
N ALA A 411 -42.43 4.74 25.98
CA ALA A 411 -42.20 5.33 27.31
C ALA A 411 -42.70 6.79 27.39
N THR A 412 -43.90 6.98 27.95
CA THR A 412 -44.46 8.28 28.43
C THR A 412 -45.01 7.95 29.83
N THR A 413 -44.58 8.44 31.01
CA THR A 413 -44.11 9.74 31.55
C THR A 413 -43.68 9.48 33.04
N PRO A 414 -43.29 10.45 33.91
CA PRO A 414 -42.55 11.72 33.76
C PRO A 414 -41.34 11.82 34.74
N ALA A 415 -40.21 12.40 34.34
CA ALA A 415 -39.33 13.19 35.23
C ALA A 415 -38.10 13.77 34.48
N THR A 416 -37.98 15.09 34.58
CA THR A 416 -36.75 15.90 34.59
C THR A 416 -35.93 16.02 33.30
N ASP A 417 -36.05 17.23 32.71
CA ASP A 417 -35.20 17.84 31.70
C ASP A 417 -33.73 17.39 31.71
N GLN A 418 -33.35 16.62 30.68
CA GLN A 418 -32.09 16.82 29.95
C GLN A 418 -32.31 16.52 28.47
N ALA A 419 -32.38 17.58 27.68
CA ALA A 419 -32.45 17.52 26.22
C ALA A 419 -31.11 17.00 25.66
N THR A 420 -31.16 15.83 25.03
CA THR A 420 -30.09 15.35 24.15
C THR A 420 -30.61 15.53 22.72
N GLU A 421 -30.06 16.51 22.00
CA GLU A 421 -30.49 16.88 20.65
C GLU A 421 -30.00 15.89 19.59
N SER A 422 -30.90 15.59 18.64
CA SER A 422 -30.65 14.85 17.41
C SER A 422 -29.58 15.52 16.52
N PRO A 423 -28.72 14.77 15.79
CA PRO A 423 -27.63 15.34 14.99
C PRO A 423 -28.05 16.02 13.68
N ALA A 424 -29.33 16.38 13.50
CA ALA A 424 -29.88 16.78 12.19
C ALA A 424 -29.73 18.28 11.84
N ASP A 425 -29.45 19.17 12.79
CA ASP A 425 -29.47 20.64 12.55
C ASP A 425 -28.16 21.35 12.99
N ILE A 426 -27.00 20.70 12.84
CA ILE A 426 -25.70 21.32 13.14
C ILE A 426 -25.11 21.94 11.87
N TYR A 427 -24.98 23.27 11.87
CA TYR A 427 -24.38 24.03 10.76
C TYR A 427 -22.94 24.41 11.08
N SER A 428 -22.01 24.13 10.17
CA SER A 428 -20.59 24.49 10.30
C SER A 428 -20.25 25.69 9.43
N VAL A 429 -19.72 26.76 10.03
CA VAL A 429 -19.48 28.04 9.37
C VAL A 429 -18.17 28.67 9.84
N GLN A 430 -17.49 29.39 8.95
CA GLN A 430 -16.34 30.22 9.28
C GLN A 430 -16.77 31.69 9.35
N GLY A 431 -16.25 32.42 10.35
CA GLY A 431 -16.56 33.82 10.53
C GLY A 431 -15.51 34.58 11.35
N GLU A 432 -15.75 35.87 11.52
CA GLU A 432 -14.89 36.78 12.28
C GLU A 432 -15.63 37.32 13.50
N VAL A 433 -14.95 37.36 14.65
CA VAL A 433 -15.51 37.91 15.90
C VAL A 433 -15.54 39.43 15.83
N LYS A 434 -16.75 40.02 15.89
CA LYS A 434 -16.96 41.47 15.88
C LYS A 434 -17.18 42.07 17.27
N ALA A 435 -17.78 41.32 18.20
CA ALA A 435 -17.92 41.72 19.60
C ALA A 435 -18.16 40.49 20.50
N ILE A 436 -17.79 40.59 21.78
CA ILE A 436 -18.06 39.57 22.80
C ILE A 436 -18.72 40.26 23.99
N ASN A 437 -20.00 39.93 24.24
CA ASN A 437 -20.84 40.55 25.26
C ASN A 437 -21.39 39.47 26.20
N GLY A 438 -20.58 39.03 27.16
CA GLY A 438 -20.97 38.03 28.14
C GLY A 438 -21.33 36.69 27.51
N GLN A 439 -22.61 36.36 27.44
CA GLN A 439 -23.13 35.10 26.88
C GLN A 439 -23.40 35.15 25.37
N ASN A 440 -23.28 36.32 24.75
CA ASN A 440 -23.47 36.50 23.30
C ASN A 440 -22.16 36.89 22.62
N ILE A 441 -21.93 36.34 21.44
CA ILE A 441 -20.82 36.71 20.55
C ILE A 441 -21.38 37.16 19.21
N THR A 442 -20.98 38.35 18.77
CA THR A 442 -21.35 38.88 17.46
C THR A 442 -20.34 38.38 16.44
N LEU A 443 -20.81 37.62 15.44
CA LEU A 443 -19.97 37.05 14.39
C LEU A 443 -20.40 37.55 13.03
N SER A 444 -19.43 37.96 12.22
CA SER A 444 -19.62 38.17 10.79
C SER A 444 -19.34 36.87 10.07
N HIS A 445 -20.30 36.36 9.31
CA HIS A 445 -20.16 35.08 8.61
C HIS A 445 -20.50 35.21 7.12
N GLY A 446 -19.92 34.31 6.32
CA GLY A 446 -20.27 34.17 4.90
C GLY A 446 -21.67 33.57 4.68
N PRO A 447 -22.14 33.47 3.43
CA PRO A 447 -23.47 32.93 3.14
C PRO A 447 -23.62 31.46 3.57
N ILE A 448 -24.77 31.12 4.18
CA ILE A 448 -25.09 29.77 4.65
C ILE A 448 -26.23 29.24 3.78
N ALA A 449 -25.88 28.48 2.75
CA ALA A 449 -26.82 27.99 1.74
C ALA A 449 -27.94 27.12 2.34
N ALA A 450 -27.64 26.33 3.36
CA ALA A 450 -28.61 25.45 4.04
C ALA A 450 -29.77 26.22 4.69
N LEU A 451 -29.51 27.44 5.17
CA LEU A 451 -30.50 28.32 5.81
C LEU A 451 -30.99 29.44 4.89
N LYS A 452 -30.51 29.50 3.64
CA LYS A 452 -30.72 30.60 2.69
C LYS A 452 -30.32 31.97 3.25
N TRP A 453 -29.32 32.02 4.12
CA TRP A 453 -28.80 33.28 4.68
C TRP A 453 -27.66 33.82 3.81
N GLY A 454 -27.70 35.12 3.53
CA GLY A 454 -26.58 35.84 2.90
C GLY A 454 -25.43 36.06 3.88
N ALA A 455 -24.34 36.69 3.42
CA ALA A 455 -23.29 37.15 4.32
C ALA A 455 -23.85 38.25 5.23
N MET A 456 -23.80 38.06 6.54
CA MET A 456 -24.33 39.00 7.52
C MET A 456 -23.58 38.92 8.84
N THR A 457 -23.81 39.93 9.68
CA THR A 457 -23.24 40.00 11.04
C THR A 457 -24.38 39.93 12.02
N MET A 458 -24.35 38.93 12.91
CA MET A 458 -25.42 38.68 13.88
C MET A 458 -24.87 38.12 15.18
N ASP A 459 -25.72 38.11 16.20
CA ASP A 459 -25.41 37.58 17.51
C ASP A 459 -25.69 36.08 17.58
N PHE A 460 -24.75 35.36 18.18
CA PHE A 460 -24.87 33.96 18.50
C PHE A 460 -24.71 33.76 20.00
N GLN A 461 -25.49 32.84 20.56
CA GLN A 461 -25.38 32.49 21.97
C GLN A 461 -24.26 31.47 22.17
N LEU A 462 -23.37 31.73 23.12
CA LEU A 462 -22.26 30.83 23.46
C LEU A 462 -22.75 29.60 24.23
N PRO A 463 -22.08 28.44 24.10
CA PRO A 463 -22.39 27.28 24.93
C PRO A 463 -22.11 27.62 26.41
N LYS A 464 -22.76 26.91 27.35
CA LYS A 464 -22.50 27.05 28.79
C LYS A 464 -21.06 26.59 29.10
N GLY A 465 -20.12 27.53 29.04
CA GLY A 465 -18.68 27.32 29.25
C GLY A 465 -17.91 28.58 28.84
N ASN A 466 -16.71 28.78 29.39
CA ASN A 466 -15.91 29.95 29.03
C ASN A 466 -15.35 29.81 27.60
N LEU A 467 -15.43 30.89 26.81
CA LEU A 467 -14.71 31.03 25.54
C LEU A 467 -13.21 30.77 25.77
N ALA A 468 -12.58 30.09 24.82
CA ALA A 468 -11.12 29.93 24.83
C ALA A 468 -10.45 31.33 24.86
N PRO A 469 -9.42 31.56 25.70
CA PRO A 469 -8.80 32.86 25.87
C PRO A 469 -8.14 33.42 24.60
N GLU A 470 -7.93 32.56 23.60
CA GLU A 470 -7.36 32.91 22.28
C GLU A 470 -8.38 33.56 21.33
N ILE A 471 -9.68 33.55 21.67
CA ILE A 471 -10.74 34.13 20.86
C ILE A 471 -11.01 35.56 21.37
N VAL A 472 -10.52 36.55 20.61
CA VAL A 472 -10.72 37.98 20.88
C VAL A 472 -11.45 38.65 19.72
N VAL A 473 -11.89 39.88 19.90
CA VAL A 473 -12.46 40.69 18.81
C VAL A 473 -11.43 40.83 17.70
N GLY A 474 -11.82 40.47 16.47
CA GLY A 474 -10.96 40.40 15.28
C GLY A 474 -10.45 39.00 14.93
N SER A 475 -10.62 37.99 15.80
CA SER A 475 -10.19 36.61 15.50
C SER A 475 -11.06 35.97 14.42
N GLN A 476 -10.41 35.23 13.51
CA GLN A 476 -11.08 34.31 12.59
C GLN A 476 -11.37 33.00 13.31
N VAL A 477 -12.59 32.50 13.20
CA VAL A 477 -13.07 31.31 13.92
C VAL A 477 -13.85 30.38 13.01
N ASN A 478 -13.67 29.08 13.23
CA ASN A 478 -14.58 28.05 12.73
C ASN A 478 -15.53 27.70 13.87
N PHE A 479 -16.83 27.75 13.61
CA PHE A 479 -17.84 27.43 14.61
C PHE A 479 -18.96 26.57 14.05
N THR A 480 -19.50 25.72 14.91
CA THR A 480 -20.74 24.96 14.65
C THR A 480 -21.85 25.51 15.52
N PHE A 481 -23.06 25.61 14.99
CA PHE A 481 -24.22 26.08 15.72
C PHE A 481 -25.49 25.30 15.35
N THR A 482 -26.45 25.30 16.27
CA THR A 482 -27.81 24.81 16.05
C THR A 482 -28.78 25.99 16.11
N LEU A 483 -29.91 25.88 15.40
CA LEU A 483 -30.98 26.88 15.45
C LEU A 483 -32.15 26.31 16.25
N ASN A 484 -32.49 26.91 17.38
CA ASN A 484 -33.64 26.52 18.19
C ASN A 484 -34.63 27.70 18.33
N GLU A 485 -35.72 27.50 19.06
CA GLU A 485 -36.73 28.55 19.30
C GLU A 485 -36.18 29.81 20.02
N GLN A 486 -34.98 29.73 20.61
CA GLN A 486 -34.31 30.83 21.32
C GLN A 486 -33.26 31.56 20.46
N GLY A 487 -32.97 31.08 19.25
CA GLY A 487 -32.01 31.68 18.32
C GLY A 487 -30.86 30.75 17.93
N ALA A 488 -29.80 31.32 17.35
CA ALA A 488 -28.63 30.57 16.91
C ALA A 488 -27.66 30.33 18.08
N GLN A 489 -27.47 29.07 18.46
CA GLN A 489 -26.64 28.67 19.60
C GLN A 489 -25.38 27.92 19.14
N ILE A 490 -24.22 28.44 19.50
CA ILE A 490 -22.92 27.82 19.19
C ILE A 490 -22.75 26.54 20.00
N ARG A 491 -22.40 25.46 19.31
CA ARG A 491 -21.99 24.19 19.88
C ARG A 491 -20.50 24.13 20.10
N GLN A 492 -19.72 24.58 19.13
CA GLN A 492 -18.27 24.58 19.20
C GLN A 492 -17.71 25.78 18.45
N ILE A 493 -16.66 26.40 18.98
CA ILE A 493 -15.96 27.52 18.33
C ILE A 493 -14.45 27.34 18.54
N GLN A 494 -13.68 27.47 17.47
CA GLN A 494 -12.22 27.33 17.48
C GLN A 494 -11.56 28.42 16.64
N PRO A 495 -10.42 28.98 17.06
CA PRO A 495 -9.68 29.93 16.25
C PRO A 495 -9.11 29.25 15.00
N VAL A 496 -9.18 29.93 13.86
CA VAL A 496 -8.49 29.52 12.64
C VAL A 496 -7.04 29.95 12.79
N LYS A 497 -6.12 28.99 12.99
CA LYS A 497 -4.69 29.27 13.03
C LYS A 497 -4.25 29.88 11.71
N SER A 498 -3.90 31.15 11.71
CA SER A 498 -3.25 31.79 10.57
C SER A 498 -1.82 31.22 10.44
N ASN A 499 -1.58 30.44 9.40
CA ASN A 499 -0.21 30.24 8.91
C ASN A 499 0.24 31.56 8.29
N SER A 500 0.79 32.45 9.11
CA SER A 500 1.49 33.65 8.64
C SER A 500 2.98 33.34 8.55
N SER A 501 3.40 32.87 7.38
CA SER A 501 4.72 33.12 6.83
C SER A 501 4.73 34.52 6.23
N ALA A 502 5.40 35.48 6.86
CA ALA A 502 5.86 36.72 6.23
C ALA A 502 6.91 37.45 7.10
N ASP A 503 8.03 37.76 6.46
CA ASP A 503 8.91 38.92 6.66
C ASP A 503 9.74 39.05 7.94
N ILE A 504 10.94 38.46 7.88
CA ILE A 504 12.11 38.98 8.60
C ILE A 504 12.59 40.22 7.84
N HIS A 505 12.15 41.39 8.31
CA HIS A 505 12.74 42.68 7.95
C HIS A 505 14.09 42.84 8.66
N GLY A 506 15.07 43.36 7.92
CA GLY A 506 16.39 43.71 8.44
C GLY A 506 16.35 44.86 9.45
N GLY A 507 17.36 44.89 10.32
CA GLY A 507 17.62 46.02 11.20
C GLY A 507 18.66 45.70 12.27
N HIS A 508 19.87 46.24 12.07
CA HIS A 508 20.85 46.67 13.07
C HIS A 508 21.13 45.81 14.31
N LEU A 509 22.36 45.30 14.41
CA LEU A 509 23.44 45.89 15.22
C LEU A 509 24.81 45.38 14.75
#